data_AF-A0A7C3TY24-F1
#
_entry.id   AF-A0A7C3TY24-F1
#
_cell.length_a   1.000
_cell.length_b   1.000
_cell.length_c   1.000
_cell.angle_alpha   90.00
_cell.angle_beta   90.00
_cell.angle_gamma   90.00
#
_symmetry.space_group_name_H-M   'P 1'
#
loop_
_entity.id
_entity.type
_entity.pdbx_description
1 polymer ?
#
loop_
_entity_poly.entity_id
_entity_poly.type
_entity_poly.pdbx_seq_one_letter_code
_entity_poly.pdbx_strand_id
1 'polypeptide(L)'
;MKVKVKTKRNEIKKPSAQRVAVFIDTANLYHSAKNLYGARVNFKEVLKKAIDKRSFVRALAYVIRTKTGEEKGFVEALKKMGIEIREKELQEYPGGFKKGDWDVGIT
;
A
#
# COMPACT_ATOMS: atom_id res chain seq x y z
N MET A 1 -36.66 -4.22 -9.30
CA MET A 1 -35.92 -5.50 -9.14
C MET A 1 -34.46 -5.19 -8.82
N LYS A 2 -33.89 -5.73 -7.73
CA LYS A 2 -32.45 -5.63 -7.42
C LYS A 2 -31.81 -6.99 -7.65
N VAL A 3 -30.98 -7.12 -8.69
CA VAL A 3 -30.20 -8.33 -8.96
C VAL A 3 -29.10 -8.44 -7.90
N LYS A 4 -29.23 -9.39 -6.98
CA LYS A 4 -28.17 -9.76 -6.04
C LYS A 4 -27.17 -10.66 -6.76
N VAL A 5 -26.06 -10.12 -7.24
CA VAL A 5 -24.93 -10.93 -7.71
C VAL A 5 -24.24 -11.52 -6.47
N LYS A 6 -24.57 -12.77 -6.11
CA LYS A 6 -23.81 -13.56 -5.15
C LYS A 6 -22.60 -14.16 -5.86
N THR A 7 -21.50 -13.42 -5.97
CA THR A 7 -20.22 -13.99 -6.38
C THR A 7 -19.66 -14.81 -5.22
N LYS A 8 -19.99 -16.11 -5.15
CA LYS A 8 -19.20 -17.06 -4.35
C LYS A 8 -17.82 -17.14 -5.01
N ARG A 9 -16.85 -16.38 -4.50
CA ARG A 9 -15.44 -16.60 -4.84
C ARG A 9 -15.08 -17.98 -4.31
N ASN A 10 -14.67 -18.89 -5.19
CA ASN A 10 -14.07 -20.15 -4.76
C ASN A 10 -12.88 -19.83 -3.86
N GLU A 11 -12.89 -20.35 -2.64
CA GLU A 11 -11.84 -20.12 -1.66
C GLU A 11 -10.61 -20.94 -2.09
N ILE A 12 -9.65 -20.27 -2.75
CA ILE A 12 -8.39 -20.91 -3.12
C ILE A 12 -7.63 -21.21 -1.84
N LYS A 13 -7.42 -22.49 -1.52
CA LYS A 13 -6.59 -22.91 -0.38
C LYS A 13 -5.19 -22.35 -0.55
N LYS A 14 -4.78 -21.45 0.34
CA LYS A 14 -3.44 -20.85 0.35
C LYS A 14 -2.50 -21.75 1.15
N PRO A 15 -1.47 -22.38 0.54
CA PRO A 15 -0.52 -23.20 1.26
C PRO A 15 0.33 -22.35 2.21
N SER A 16 0.61 -22.82 3.42
CA SER A 16 1.46 -22.11 4.39
C SER A 16 2.89 -21.89 3.89
N ALA A 17 3.43 -22.86 3.13
CA ALA A 17 4.77 -22.76 2.53
C ALA A 17 4.86 -21.80 1.34
N GLN A 18 3.74 -21.23 0.87
CA GLN A 18 3.76 -20.25 -0.21
C GLN A 18 4.58 -19.03 0.24
N ARG A 19 5.59 -18.67 -0.55
CA ARG A 19 6.39 -17.47 -0.31
C ARG A 19 5.63 -16.24 -0.78
N VAL A 20 5.58 -15.21 0.07
CA VAL A 20 4.82 -13.98 -0.21
C VAL A 20 5.68 -12.75 0.00
N ALA A 21 5.71 -11.89 -1.02
CA ALA A 21 6.14 -10.50 -0.90
C ALA A 21 4.93 -9.57 -0.98
N VAL A 22 4.98 -8.45 -0.27
CA VAL A 22 3.89 -7.46 -0.24
C VAL A 22 4.41 -6.13 -0.77
N PHE A 23 3.76 -5.61 -1.81
CA PHE A 23 4.08 -4.32 -2.42
C PHE A 23 2.92 -3.36 -2.12
N ILE A 24 3.24 -2.22 -1.50
CA ILE A 24 2.26 -1.31 -0.91
C ILE A 24 2.38 0.04 -1.60
N ASP A 25 1.38 0.39 -2.42
CA ASP A 25 1.18 1.76 -2.87
C ASP A 25 0.50 2.55 -1.73
N THR A 26 1.31 3.33 -1.00
CA THR A 26 0.84 4.03 0.20
C THR A 26 -0.09 5.20 -0.14
N ALA A 27 0.14 5.86 -1.29
CA ALA A 27 -0.67 6.99 -1.72
C ALA A 27 -2.08 6.51 -2.11
N ASN A 28 -2.19 5.45 -2.92
CA ASN A 28 -3.49 4.92 -3.30
C ASN A 28 -4.30 4.43 -2.10
N LEU A 29 -3.67 3.71 -1.17
CA LEU A 29 -4.35 3.25 0.04
C LEU A 29 -4.80 4.41 0.92
N TYR A 30 -3.96 5.43 1.09
CA TYR A 30 -4.28 6.62 1.88
C TYR A 30 -5.48 7.38 1.29
N HIS A 31 -5.42 7.70 -0.01
CA HIS A 31 -6.49 8.44 -0.68
C HIS A 31 -7.80 7.65 -0.72
N SER A 32 -7.73 6.33 -0.94
CA SER A 32 -8.90 5.45 -0.91
C SER A 32 -9.56 5.45 0.47
N ALA A 33 -8.78 5.28 1.55
CA ALA A 33 -9.32 5.27 2.90
C ALA A 33 -9.90 6.63 3.31
N LYS A 34 -9.23 7.72 2.96
CA LYS A 34 -9.70 9.08 3.25
C LYS A 34 -10.97 9.42 2.48
N ASN A 35 -11.00 9.18 1.18
CA ASN A 35 -12.09 9.63 0.31
C ASN A 35 -13.33 8.74 0.38
N LEU A 36 -13.15 7.42 0.53
CA LEU A 36 -14.28 6.48 0.55
C LEU A 36 -14.83 6.26 1.97
N TYR A 37 -13.98 6.40 3.00
CA TYR A 37 -14.34 6.01 4.37
C TYR A 37 -14.04 7.09 5.42
N GLY A 38 -13.45 8.24 5.06
CA GLY A 38 -13.06 9.27 6.02
C GLY A 38 -12.05 8.78 7.06
N ALA A 39 -11.29 7.73 6.76
CA ALA A 39 -10.52 6.97 7.74
C ALA A 39 -9.02 6.90 7.39
N ARG A 40 -8.21 6.45 8.35
CA ARG A 40 -6.78 6.14 8.16
C ARG A 40 -6.58 4.64 7.99
N VAL A 41 -5.61 4.28 7.15
CA VAL A 41 -5.24 2.88 6.92
C VAL A 41 -4.44 2.35 8.10
N ASN A 42 -4.80 1.16 8.59
CA ASN A 42 -3.98 0.41 9.53
C ASN A 42 -3.04 -0.54 8.77
N PHE A 43 -1.83 -0.07 8.46
CA PHE A 43 -0.85 -0.82 7.67
C PHE A 43 -0.38 -2.12 8.33
N LYS A 44 -0.39 -2.19 9.67
CA LYS A 44 -0.05 -3.41 10.42
C LYS A 44 -1.06 -4.52 10.14
N GLU A 45 -2.36 -4.20 10.20
CA GLU A 45 -3.42 -5.16 9.90
C GLU A 45 -3.50 -5.49 8.41
N VAL A 46 -3.23 -4.52 7.53
CA VAL A 46 -3.09 -4.79 6.08
C VAL A 46 -1.98 -5.80 5.82
N LEU A 47 -0.78 -5.60 6.37
CA LEU A 47 0.34 -6.51 6.20
C LEU A 47 0.04 -7.90 6.76
N LYS A 48 -0.53 -7.98 7.97
CA LYS A 48 -0.93 -9.25 8.60
C LYS A 48 -1.92 -10.03 7.75
N LYS A 49 -2.97 -9.35 7.24
CA LYS A 49 -3.97 -9.96 6.34
C LYS A 49 -3.39 -10.31 4.97
N ALA A 50 -2.44 -9.52 4.47
CA ALA A 50 -1.76 -9.81 3.22
C ALA A 50 -0.85 -11.05 3.35
N ILE A 51 -0.20 -11.27 4.49
CA ILE A 51 0.65 -12.45 4.71
C ILE A 51 -0.21 -13.71 4.91
N ASP A 52 -1.27 -13.64 5.73
CA ASP A 52 -2.26 -14.71 5.92
C ASP A 52 -1.63 -16.08 6.28
N LYS A 53 -0.73 -16.09 7.29
CA LYS A 53 -0.02 -17.30 7.79
C LYS A 53 0.88 -18.01 6.75
N ARG A 54 1.24 -17.33 5.66
CA ARG A 54 2.17 -17.83 4.65
C ARG A 54 3.62 -17.46 4.97
N SER A 55 4.58 -18.07 4.28
CA SER A 55 6.00 -17.75 4.40
C SER A 55 6.30 -16.33 3.89
N PHE A 56 6.40 -15.36 4.80
CA PHE A 56 6.73 -13.98 4.48
C PHE A 56 8.18 -13.85 4.00
N VAL A 57 8.39 -13.14 2.90
CA VAL A 57 9.73 -12.85 2.34
C VAL A 57 10.15 -11.42 2.59
N ARG A 58 9.33 -10.45 2.19
CA ARG A 58 9.58 -9.01 2.38
C ARG A 58 8.33 -8.17 2.14
N ALA A 59 8.35 -6.93 2.64
CA ALA A 59 7.34 -5.93 2.33
C ALA A 59 8.01 -4.65 1.84
N LEU A 60 7.50 -4.06 0.77
CA LEU A 60 7.99 -2.82 0.16
C LEU A 60 6.85 -1.81 0.12
N ALA A 61 7.04 -0.66 0.75
CA ALA A 61 6.14 0.47 0.67
C ALA A 61 6.72 1.56 -0.23
N TYR A 62 5.91 1.97 -1.19
CA TYR A 62 6.22 3.02 -2.15
C TYR A 62 5.60 4.32 -1.64
N VAL A 63 6.46 5.26 -1.27
CA VAL A 63 6.11 6.51 -0.59
C VAL A 63 6.56 7.69 -1.44
N ILE A 64 5.75 8.75 -1.45
CA ILE A 64 6.12 10.02 -2.08
C ILE A 64 6.65 10.96 -1.00
N ARG A 65 7.86 11.46 -1.22
CA ARG A 65 8.51 12.40 -0.33
C ARG A 65 8.10 13.82 -0.69
N THR A 66 7.68 14.59 0.31
CA THR A 66 7.30 16.00 0.13
C THR A 66 8.42 16.91 0.64
N LYS A 67 8.51 18.13 0.11
CA LYS A 67 9.54 19.09 0.53
C LYS A 67 9.39 19.51 2.00
N THR A 68 8.20 19.40 2.58
CA THR A 68 7.90 19.75 3.98
C THR A 68 8.35 18.66 4.95
N GLY A 69 8.50 17.41 4.51
CA GLY A 69 8.97 16.29 5.34
C GLY A 69 7.94 15.81 6.38
N GLU A 70 6.66 16.15 6.21
CA GLU A 70 5.58 15.75 7.11
C GLU A 70 5.40 14.23 7.16
N GLU A 71 5.86 13.52 6.12
CA GLU A 71 5.82 12.06 6.03
C GLU A 71 6.81 11.33 6.94
N LYS A 72 7.77 12.01 7.58
CA LYS A 72 8.83 11.34 8.38
C LYS A 72 8.28 10.38 9.44
N GLY A 73 7.32 10.83 10.24
CA GLY A 73 6.71 9.99 11.28
C GLY A 73 5.95 8.78 10.70
N PHE A 74 5.34 8.96 9.52
CA PHE A 74 4.68 7.87 8.80
C PHE A 74 5.68 6.84 8.27
N VAL A 75 6.76 7.30 7.65
CA VAL A 75 7.85 6.45 7.14
C VAL A 75 8.51 5.67 8.28
N GLU A 76 8.79 6.32 9.40
CA GLU A 76 9.35 5.65 10.58
C GLU A 76 8.42 4.58 11.15
N ALA A 77 7.11 4.85 11.17
CA ALA A 77 6.12 3.87 11.61
C ALA A 77 6.11 2.62 10.70
N LEU A 78 6.20 2.80 9.37
CA LEU A 78 6.30 1.69 8.43
C LEU A 78 7.61 0.89 8.61
N LYS A 79 8.75 1.57 8.78
CA LYS A 79 10.04 0.92 9.04
C LYS A 79 10.01 0.08 10.33
N LYS A 80 9.40 0.60 11.40
CA LYS A 80 9.21 -0.14 12.67
C LYS A 80 8.35 -1.41 12.51
N MET A 81 7.54 -1.50 11.46
CA MET A 81 6.78 -2.71 11.12
C MET A 81 7.57 -3.71 10.28
N GLY A 82 8.85 -3.45 9.97
CA GLY A 82 9.67 -4.28 9.09
C GLY A 82 9.36 -4.09 7.61
N ILE A 83 8.72 -2.97 7.24
CA ILE A 83 8.42 -2.63 5.86
C ILE A 83 9.57 -1.82 5.29
N GLU A 84 10.15 -2.30 4.19
CA GLU A 84 11.17 -1.59 3.44
C GLU A 84 10.55 -0.43 2.67
N ILE A 85 11.25 0.71 2.60
CA ILE A 85 10.70 1.91 1.98
C ILE A 85 11.40 2.18 0.65
N ARG A 86 10.60 2.44 -0.38
CA ARG A 86 11.01 3.04 -1.64
C ARG A 86 10.43 4.44 -1.71
N GLU A 87 11.30 5.43 -1.62
CA GLU A 87 10.91 6.85 -1.66
C GLU A 87 11.17 7.40 -3.06
N LYS A 88 10.24 8.23 -3.54
CA LYS A 88 10.39 9.02 -4.76
C LYS A 88 10.01 10.45 -4.43
N GLU A 89 10.83 11.40 -4.86
CA GLU A 89 10.51 12.82 -4.69
C GLU A 89 9.33 13.20 -5.59
N LEU A 90 8.44 14.05 -5.06
CA LEU A 90 7.36 14.62 -5.86
C LEU A 90 7.95 15.37 -7.05
N GLN A 91 7.67 14.90 -8.26
CA GLN A 91 8.20 15.51 -9.47
C GLN A 91 7.33 16.70 -9.87
N GLU A 92 7.93 17.88 -9.96
CA GLU A 92 7.29 19.11 -10.42
C GLU A 92 7.77 19.39 -11.87
N TYR A 93 6.82 19.46 -12.81
CA TYR A 93 7.13 19.70 -14.22
C TYR A 93 7.08 21.21 -14.55
N PRO A 94 7.79 21.65 -15.61
CA PRO A 94 7.64 22.99 -16.15
C PRO A 94 6.17 23.24 -16.52
N GLY A 95 5.50 24.17 -15.83
CA GLY A 95 4.05 24.40 -15.92
C GLY A 95 3.27 24.14 -14.62
N GLY A 96 3.94 23.73 -13.53
CA GLY A 96 3.34 23.60 -12.20
C GLY A 96 2.58 22.28 -11.96
N PHE A 97 2.51 21.41 -12.97
CA PHE A 97 1.97 20.06 -12.84
C PHE A 97 2.85 19.22 -11.92
N LYS A 98 2.24 18.55 -10.93
CA LYS A 98 2.93 17.69 -9.97
C LYS A 98 2.54 16.25 -10.19
N LYS A 99 3.52 15.35 -10.30
CA LYS A 99 3.30 13.91 -10.46
C LYS A 99 3.93 13.14 -9.31
N GLY A 100 3.10 12.41 -8.58
CA GLY A 100 3.47 11.63 -7.39
C GLY A 100 2.85 10.24 -7.40
N ASP A 101 2.77 9.61 -8.56
CA ASP A 101 2.33 8.23 -8.72
C ASP A 101 3.52 7.26 -8.83
N TRP A 102 3.27 6.03 -8.42
CA TRP A 102 4.21 4.89 -8.52
C TRP A 102 3.85 3.93 -9.66
N ASP A 103 2.93 4.33 -10.56
CA ASP A 103 2.35 3.51 -11.63
C ASP A 103 3.37 2.83 -12.57
N VAL A 104 4.57 3.40 -12.72
CA VAL A 104 5.68 2.85 -13.53
C VAL A 104 6.84 2.25 -12.72
N GLY A 105 6.76 2.23 -11.39
CA GLY A 105 7.83 1.76 -10.50
C GLY A 105 7.51 0.48 -9.71
N ILE A 106 6.29 -0.03 -9.82
CA ILE A 106 5.87 -1.32 -9.26
C ILE A 106 5.82 -2.34 -10.41
N THR A 107 6.92 -3.07 -10.63
CA THR A 107 7.05 -4.15 -11.63
C THR A 107 7.74 -5.35 -11.02
#